data_AF-M0LJ91-F1
#
_entry.id   AF-M0LJ91-F1
#
_cell.length_a   1.000
_cell.length_b   1.000
_cell.length_c   1.000
_cell.angle_alpha   90.00
_cell.angle_beta   90.00
_cell.angle_gamma   90.00
#
_symmetry.space_group_name_H-M   'P 1'
#
loop_
_entity.id
_entity.type
_entity.pdbx_description
1 polymer ?
#
loop_
_entity_poly.entity_id
_entity_poly.type
_entity_poly.pdbx_seq_one_letter_code
_entity_poly.pdbx_strand_id
1 'polypeptide(L)'
;MRGLLWLGLLFMLSVVFVVTGAIDPVTQLSIEAISSSYQSRPTEVTIGSVVITTLNVVDAYWVAVNENQAQEVEAGTTCPNCGKELDEDIDFCHWCTTQLEPVEADQQ
;
A
#
# COMPACT_ATOMS: atom_id res chain seq x y z
N MET A 1 -6.10 -12.21 -3.54
CA MET A 1 -7.08 -11.67 -4.52
C MET A 1 -6.56 -10.40 -5.22
N ARG A 2 -6.30 -9.28 -4.51
CA ARG A 2 -5.84 -8.00 -5.10
C ARG A 2 -4.58 -8.13 -5.98
N GLY A 3 -3.58 -8.90 -5.55
CA GLY A 3 -2.34 -9.11 -6.32
C GLY A 3 -2.54 -9.81 -7.67
N LEU A 4 -3.43 -10.81 -7.74
CA LEU A 4 -3.76 -11.53 -8.99
C LEU A 4 -4.51 -10.62 -9.98
N LEU A 5 -5.39 -9.75 -9.48
CA LEU A 5 -6.07 -8.75 -10.30
C LEU A 5 -5.10 -7.74 -10.90
N TRP A 6 -4.15 -7.23 -10.11
CA TRP A 6 -3.10 -6.34 -10.61
C TRP A 6 -2.20 -7.02 -11.64
N LEU A 7 -1.80 -8.27 -11.40
CA LEU A 7 -0.99 -9.03 -12.35
C LEU A 7 -1.72 -9.26 -13.67
N GLY A 8 -3.01 -9.61 -13.61
CA GLY A 8 -3.86 -9.77 -14.79
C GLY A 8 -4.03 -8.45 -15.57
N LEU A 9 -4.26 -7.33 -14.88
CA LEU A 9 -4.38 -6.01 -15.48
C LEU A 9 -3.09 -5.60 -16.20
N LEU A 10 -1.93 -5.76 -15.55
CA LEU A 10 -0.62 -5.43 -16.12
C LEU A 10 -0.32 -6.26 -17.36
N PHE A 11 -0.61 -7.57 -17.32
CA PHE A 11 -0.45 -8.46 -18.47
C PHE A 11 -1.39 -8.09 -19.63
N MET A 12 -2.66 -7.79 -19.33
CA MET A 12 -3.63 -7.41 -20.36
C MET A 12 -3.22 -6.08 -21.02
N LEU A 13 -2.82 -5.08 -20.23
CA LEU A 13 -2.37 -3.79 -20.72
C LEU A 13 -1.11 -3.95 -21.60
N SER A 14 -0.13 -4.76 -21.18
CA SER A 14 1.08 -5.00 -21.95
C SER A 14 0.79 -5.68 -23.29
N VAL A 15 -0.09 -6.69 -23.31
CA VAL A 15 -0.53 -7.35 -24.56
C VAL A 15 -1.20 -6.37 -25.50
N VAL A 16 -2.08 -5.48 -24.99
CA VAL A 16 -2.73 -4.46 -25.82
C VAL A 16 -1.71 -3.52 -26.45
N PHE A 17 -0.72 -3.03 -25.70
CA PHE A 17 0.31 -2.14 -26.26
C PHE A 17 1.16 -2.83 -27.35
N VAL A 18 1.50 -4.10 -27.17
CA VAL A 18 2.25 -4.88 -28.18
C VAL A 18 1.42 -5.10 -29.44
N VAL A 19 0.17 -5.56 -29.29
CA VAL A 19 -0.71 -5.90 -30.43
C VAL A 19 -1.10 -4.66 -31.23
N THR A 20 -1.25 -3.50 -30.57
CA THR A 20 -1.60 -2.24 -31.24
C THR A 20 -0.42 -1.55 -31.92
N GLY A 21 0.80 -2.05 -31.77
CA GLY A 21 2.01 -1.44 -32.34
C GLY A 21 2.33 -0.07 -31.74
N ALA A 22 1.80 0.24 -30.57
CA ALA A 22 2.02 1.50 -29.86
C ALA A 22 3.45 1.61 -29.27
N ILE A 23 4.19 0.50 -29.25
CA ILE A 23 5.59 0.41 -28.81
C ILE A 23 6.42 -0.37 -29.84
N ASP A 24 7.62 0.11 -30.12
CA ASP A 24 8.55 -0.59 -31.00
C ASP A 24 9.14 -1.83 -30.30
N PRO A 25 9.15 -3.00 -30.94
CA PRO A 25 9.71 -4.21 -30.34
C PRO A 25 11.23 -4.10 -30.20
N VAL A 26 11.73 -4.30 -28.97
CA VAL A 26 13.17 -4.40 -28.70
C VAL A 26 13.65 -5.80 -29.06
N THR A 27 14.49 -5.90 -30.09
CA THR A 27 14.97 -7.18 -30.65
C THR A 27 16.19 -7.75 -29.92
N GLN A 28 16.92 -6.91 -29.17
CA GLN A 28 18.08 -7.30 -28.38
C GLN A 28 18.08 -6.56 -27.06
N LEU A 29 18.15 -7.29 -25.95
CA LEU A 29 18.22 -6.70 -24.61
C LEU A 29 19.66 -6.24 -24.34
N SER A 30 19.91 -4.95 -24.51
CA SER A 30 21.21 -4.32 -24.19
C SER A 30 21.04 -3.15 -23.23
N ILE A 31 22.12 -2.78 -22.54
CA ILE A 31 22.13 -1.63 -21.61
C ILE A 31 21.89 -0.32 -22.37
N GLU A 32 22.38 -0.22 -23.60
CA GLU A 32 22.19 0.93 -24.49
C GLU A 32 20.72 1.06 -24.92
N ALA A 33 20.05 -0.05 -25.25
CA ALA A 33 18.63 -0.05 -25.61
C ALA A 33 17.74 0.39 -24.44
N ILE A 34 18.10 -0.02 -23.22
CA ILE A 34 17.41 0.42 -22.00
C ILE A 34 17.66 1.92 -21.77
N SER A 35 18.92 2.34 -21.81
CA SER A 35 19.33 3.74 -21.59
C SER A 35 18.66 4.71 -22.58
N SER A 36 18.64 4.38 -23.87
CA SER A 36 18.00 5.23 -24.89
C SER A 36 16.51 5.39 -24.67
N SER A 37 15.83 4.32 -24.21
CA SER A 37 14.41 4.34 -23.86
C SER A 37 14.11 5.20 -22.62
N TYR A 38 15.04 5.28 -21.66
CA TYR A 38 14.92 6.20 -20.53
C TYR A 38 15.12 7.66 -20.96
N GLN A 39 16.08 7.91 -21.86
CA GLN A 39 16.40 9.26 -22.32
C GLN A 39 15.31 9.85 -23.24
N SER A 40 14.63 9.02 -24.04
CA SER A 40 13.56 9.44 -24.93
C SER A 40 12.18 9.52 -24.27
N ARG A 41 12.09 9.28 -22.96
CA ARG A 41 10.81 9.21 -22.26
C ARG A 41 10.10 10.57 -22.27
N PRO A 42 8.85 10.64 -22.76
CA PRO A 42 8.06 11.88 -22.71
C PRO A 42 7.79 12.29 -21.25
N THR A 43 7.78 13.60 -21.01
CA THR A 43 7.62 14.20 -19.67
C THR A 43 6.31 13.80 -18.99
N GLU A 44 5.26 13.61 -19.77
CA GLU A 44 3.93 13.19 -19.37
C GLU A 44 3.95 11.80 -18.72
N VAL A 45 4.71 10.87 -19.31
CA VAL A 45 4.90 9.51 -18.76
C VAL A 45 5.72 9.57 -17.48
N THR A 46 6.74 10.43 -17.41
CA THR A 46 7.52 10.63 -16.18
C THR A 46 6.63 11.15 -15.05
N ILE A 47 5.85 12.20 -15.28
CA ILE A 47 4.91 12.76 -14.29
C ILE A 47 3.90 11.69 -13.88
N GLY A 48 3.29 10.99 -14.84
CA GLY A 48 2.35 9.91 -14.58
C GLY A 48 2.97 8.81 -13.71
N SER A 49 4.19 8.38 -14.02
CA SER A 49 4.90 7.35 -13.24
C SER A 49 5.18 7.82 -11.81
N VAL A 50 5.64 9.05 -11.61
CA VAL A 50 5.90 9.60 -10.27
C VAL A 50 4.61 9.69 -9.47
N VAL A 51 3.53 10.21 -10.07
CA VAL A 51 2.22 10.30 -9.41
C VAL A 51 1.71 8.92 -9.00
N ILE A 52 1.74 7.95 -9.91
CA ILE A 52 1.31 6.58 -9.61
C ILE A 52 2.17 5.99 -8.49
N THR A 53 3.49 6.10 -8.56
CA THR A 53 4.40 5.59 -7.51
C THR A 53 4.11 6.24 -6.17
N THR A 54 3.94 7.57 -6.11
CA THR A 54 3.60 8.27 -4.88
C THR A 54 2.26 7.80 -4.33
N LEU A 55 1.23 7.66 -5.16
CA LEU A 55 -0.08 7.17 -4.72
C LEU A 55 -0.02 5.74 -4.17
N ASN A 56 0.78 4.85 -4.79
CA ASN A 56 0.99 3.50 -4.27
C ASN A 56 1.69 3.51 -2.90
N VAL A 57 2.68 4.38 -2.71
CA VAL A 57 3.37 4.54 -1.42
C VAL A 57 2.42 5.07 -0.35
N VAL A 58 1.56 6.05 -0.69
CA VAL A 58 0.56 6.61 0.23
C VAL A 58 -0.48 5.57 0.62
N ASP A 59 -1.01 4.80 -0.34
CA ASP A 59 -1.96 3.71 -0.07
C ASP A 59 -1.33 2.67 0.87
N ALA A 60 -0.11 2.21 0.57
CA ALA A 60 0.58 1.23 1.40
C ALA A 60 0.87 1.77 2.81
N TYR A 61 1.26 3.04 2.93
CA TYR A 61 1.48 3.68 4.21
C TYR A 61 0.19 3.77 5.04
N TRP A 62 -0.93 4.17 4.43
CA TRP A 62 -2.22 4.23 5.11
C TRP A 62 -2.73 2.86 5.55
N VAL A 63 -2.61 1.85 4.69
CA VAL A 63 -2.95 0.47 5.05
C VAL A 63 -2.11 0.02 6.25
N ALA A 64 -0.80 0.25 6.22
CA ALA A 64 0.09 -0.13 7.32
C ALA A 64 -0.25 0.62 8.62
N VAL A 65 -0.51 1.92 8.57
CA VAL A 65 -0.90 2.71 9.76
C VAL A 65 -2.23 2.20 10.34
N ASN A 66 -3.22 1.93 9.49
CA ASN A 66 -4.52 1.43 9.93
C ASN A 66 -4.42 0.02 10.53
N GLU A 67 -3.66 -0.88 9.91
CA GLU A 67 -3.43 -2.23 10.43
C GLU A 67 -2.68 -2.19 11.77
N ASN A 68 -1.65 -1.34 11.91
CA ASN A 68 -0.94 -1.17 13.17
C ASN A 68 -1.86 -0.65 14.29
N GLN A 69 -2.70 0.35 13.99
CA GLN A 69 -3.65 0.88 14.97
C GLN A 69 -4.69 -0.17 15.40
N ALA A 70 -5.21 -0.96 14.44
CA ALA A 70 -6.13 -2.05 14.76
C ALA A 70 -5.45 -3.11 15.66
N GLN A 71 -4.19 -3.43 15.39
CA GLN A 71 -3.41 -4.36 16.21
C GLN A 71 -3.15 -3.84 17.63
N GLU A 72 -2.87 -2.55 17.79
CA GLU A 72 -2.71 -1.91 19.11
C GLU A 72 -4.02 -1.89 19.91
N VAL A 73 -5.15 -1.72 19.24
CA VAL A 73 -6.48 -1.83 19.86
C VAL A 73 -6.78 -3.28 20.26
N GLU A 74 -6.51 -4.26 19.38
CA GLU A 74 -6.68 -5.68 19.69
C GLU A 74 -5.76 -6.16 20.82
N ALA A 75 -4.53 -5.65 20.87
CA ALA A 75 -3.58 -5.91 21.95
C ALA A 75 -3.94 -5.19 23.26
N GLY A 76 -4.97 -4.34 23.26
CA GLY A 76 -5.40 -3.57 24.43
C GLY A 76 -4.48 -2.41 24.81
N THR A 77 -3.48 -2.07 23.99
CA THR A 77 -2.50 -1.01 24.29
C THR A 77 -3.00 0.38 23.92
N THR A 78 -4.05 0.50 23.11
CA THR A 78 -4.62 1.78 22.67
C THR A 78 -6.14 1.79 22.73
N CYS A 79 -6.72 2.93 23.12
CA CYS A 79 -8.18 3.09 23.23
C CYS A 79 -8.86 3.13 21.84
N PRO A 80 -9.89 2.29 21.58
CA PRO A 80 -10.60 2.30 20.30
C PRO A 80 -11.42 3.57 20.05
N ASN A 81 -11.78 4.31 21.11
CA ASN A 81 -12.59 5.52 20.98
C ASN A 81 -11.75 6.79 20.76
N CYS A 82 -10.65 6.96 21.49
CA CYS A 82 -9.84 8.19 21.42
C CYS A 82 -8.42 8.01 20.86
N GLY A 83 -7.97 6.78 20.61
CA GLY A 83 -6.66 6.50 20.00
C GLY A 83 -5.46 6.81 20.90
N LYS A 84 -5.67 6.94 22.22
CA LYS A 84 -4.60 7.20 23.20
C LYS A 84 -4.15 5.89 23.84
N GLU A 85 -2.89 5.84 24.22
CA GLU A 85 -2.28 4.72 24.92
C GLU A 85 -3.02 4.40 26.24
N LEU A 86 -3.17 3.11 26.51
CA LEU A 86 -3.82 2.54 27.69
C LEU A 86 -2.78 1.82 28.55
N ASP A 87 -2.98 1.89 29.86
CA ASP A 87 -2.22 1.08 30.82
C ASP A 87 -2.81 -0.34 30.89
N GLU A 88 -2.02 -1.32 31.33
CA GLU A 88 -2.47 -2.72 31.49
C GLU A 88 -3.60 -2.83 32.53
N ASP A 89 -4.58 -3.69 32.26
CA ASP A 89 -5.68 -4.06 33.18
C ASP A 89 -6.57 -2.90 33.67
N ILE A 90 -6.97 -1.98 32.79
CA ILE A 90 -7.95 -0.92 33.09
C ILE A 90 -9.30 -1.14 32.42
N ASP A 91 -10.39 -1.01 33.19
CA ASP A 91 -11.77 -1.16 32.67
C ASP A 91 -12.31 0.12 31.99
N PHE A 92 -11.62 1.24 32.18
CA PHE A 92 -12.01 2.55 31.65
C PHE A 92 -10.78 3.29 31.13
N CYS A 93 -10.92 3.94 29.97
CA CYS A 93 -9.88 4.81 29.44
C CYS A 93 -9.76 6.07 30.30
N HIS A 94 -8.60 6.29 30.93
CA HIS A 94 -8.36 7.46 31.77
C HIS A 94 -8.38 8.80 31.00
N TRP A 95 -8.30 8.78 29.67
CA TRP A 95 -8.29 9.97 28.82
C TRP A 95 -9.67 10.48 28.43
N CYS A 96 -10.56 9.58 28.00
CA CYS A 96 -11.87 9.94 27.46
C CYS A 96 -13.03 9.32 28.24
N THR A 97 -12.74 8.55 29.30
CA THR A 97 -13.72 7.91 30.19
C THR A 97 -14.62 6.86 29.52
N THR A 98 -14.28 6.42 28.30
CA THR A 98 -14.92 5.28 27.63
C THR A 98 -14.70 3.99 28.44
N GLN A 99 -15.76 3.19 28.59
CA GLN A 99 -15.66 1.80 29.06
C GLN A 99 -14.94 0.96 28.02
N LEU A 100 -14.00 0.14 28.49
CA LEU A 100 -13.24 -0.78 27.67
C LEU A 100 -13.81 -2.18 27.86
N GLU A 101 -13.94 -2.94 26.78
CA GLU A 101 -14.21 -4.36 26.89
C GLU A 101 -12.91 -5.05 27.31
N PRO A 102 -12.92 -5.91 28.33
CA PRO A 102 -11.73 -6.65 28.72
C PRO A 102 -11.29 -7.50 27.53
N VAL A 103 -10.05 -7.32 27.10
CA VAL A 103 -9.45 -8.21 26.11
C VAL A 103 -9.35 -9.57 26.79
N GLU A 104 -10.16 -10.54 26.38
CA GLU A 104 -10.06 -11.91 26.86
C GLU A 104 -8.66 -12.39 26.46
N ALA A 105 -7.72 -12.32 27.40
CA ALA A 105 -6.39 -12.86 27.23
C ALA A 105 -6.56 -14.37 27.06
N ASP A 106 -6.55 -14.84 25.82
CA ASP A 106 -6.44 -16.25 25.49
C ASP A 106 -5.20 -16.78 26.24
N GLN A 107 -5.47 -17.50 27.32
CA GLN A 107 -4.47 -18.20 28.11
C GLN A 107 -3.96 -19.37 27.25
N GLN A 108 -2.82 -19.16 26.56
CA GLN A 108 -2.09 -20.24 25.90
C GLN A 108 -0.66 -20.33 26.43
#